data_AF-A0A7K4MYJ4-F1
#
_entry.id   AF-A0A7K4MYJ4-F1
#
_cell.length_a   1.000
_cell.length_b   1.000
_cell.length_c   1.000
_cell.angle_alpha   90.00
_cell.angle_beta   90.00
_cell.angle_gamma   90.00
#
_symmetry.space_group_name_H-M   'P 1'
#
loop_
_entity.id
_entity.type
_entity.pdbx_description
1 polymer ?
#
loop_
_entity_poly.entity_id
_entity_poly.type
_entity_poly.pdbx_seq_one_letter_code
_entity_poly.pdbx_strand_id
1 'polypeptide(L)'
;MAEQKKKEYEDKFVELEPVKEIEIQTKDIVATSKLWIYIIIGLLVYMMFFLIPSIDEKVTWMEKDLNSVLVQSERFKKATRVFAKDNQCASCHLSPDYLLHNLLMKYPSFSDIKAFMSVGHQRYYTMTAPIADEELLTIYRALQ
;
A
#
# COMPACT_ATOMS: atom_id res chain seq x y z
N MET A 1 -69.48 -15.68 51.39
CA MET A 1 -68.43 -16.60 50.89
C MET A 1 -68.34 -16.67 49.37
N ALA A 2 -69.45 -16.62 48.61
CA ALA A 2 -69.41 -16.63 47.14
C ALA A 2 -68.78 -15.36 46.51
N GLU A 3 -68.96 -14.19 47.12
CA GLU A 3 -68.36 -12.92 46.65
C GLU A 3 -66.83 -12.86 46.82
N GLN A 4 -66.30 -13.42 47.92
CA GLN A 4 -64.85 -13.46 48.16
C GLN A 4 -64.14 -14.36 47.14
N LYS A 5 -64.75 -15.50 46.79
CA LYS A 5 -64.23 -16.41 45.75
C LYS A 5 -64.24 -15.80 44.35
N LYS A 6 -65.16 -14.88 44.07
CA LYS A 6 -65.25 -14.16 42.79
C LYS A 6 -64.17 -13.09 42.67
N LYS A 7 -63.96 -12.30 43.73
CA LYS A 7 -62.89 -11.28 43.80
C LYS A 7 -61.49 -11.89 43.72
N GLU A 8 -61.26 -13.02 44.41
CA GLU A 8 -59.98 -13.73 44.37
C GLU A 8 -59.69 -14.35 42.99
N TYR A 9 -60.73 -14.75 42.25
CA TYR A 9 -60.57 -15.25 40.87
C TYR A 9 -60.29 -14.11 39.88
N GLU A 10 -60.96 -12.96 40.03
CA GLU A 10 -60.73 -11.76 39.21
C GLU A 10 -59.33 -11.17 39.43
N ASP A 11 -58.90 -10.93 40.67
CA ASP A 11 -57.56 -10.38 40.96
C ASP A 11 -56.44 -11.29 40.42
N LYS A 12 -56.58 -12.60 40.59
CA LYS A 12 -55.59 -13.57 40.13
C LYS A 12 -55.55 -13.68 38.60
N PHE A 13 -56.68 -13.49 37.93
CA PHE A 13 -56.74 -13.46 36.46
C PHE A 13 -56.13 -12.16 35.91
N VAL A 14 -56.42 -11.03 36.56
CA VAL A 14 -55.89 -9.70 36.22
C VAL A 14 -54.39 -9.59 36.51
N GLU A 15 -53.83 -10.29 37.50
CA GLU A 15 -52.37 -10.36 37.71
C GLU A 15 -51.65 -11.29 36.73
N LEU A 16 -52.32 -12.31 36.17
CA LEU A 16 -51.71 -13.25 35.22
C LEU A 16 -51.62 -12.70 33.78
N GLU A 17 -52.48 -11.77 33.40
CA GLU A 17 -52.43 -11.06 32.11
C GLU A 17 -51.17 -10.18 31.90
N PRO A 18 -50.79 -9.28 32.83
CA PRO A 18 -49.61 -8.42 32.68
C PRO A 18 -48.30 -9.22 32.72
N VAL A 19 -48.23 -10.31 33.49
CA VAL A 19 -47.04 -11.18 33.51
C VAL A 19 -46.85 -11.88 32.15
N LYS A 20 -47.94 -12.28 31.49
CA LYS A 20 -47.89 -12.87 30.14
C LYS A 20 -47.48 -11.85 29.08
N GLU A 21 -47.95 -10.60 29.17
CA GLU A 21 -47.54 -9.54 28.23
C GLU A 21 -46.04 -9.24 28.33
N ILE A 22 -45.50 -9.16 29.55
CA ILE A 22 -44.06 -8.98 29.78
C ILE A 22 -43.26 -10.16 29.21
N GLU A 23 -43.77 -11.38 29.35
CA GLU A 23 -43.12 -12.59 28.82
C GLU A 23 -43.10 -12.61 27.28
N ILE A 24 -44.18 -12.16 26.63
CA ILE A 24 -44.27 -12.05 25.16
C ILE A 24 -43.32 -10.96 24.66
N GLN A 25 -43.33 -9.77 25.26
CA GLN A 25 -42.42 -8.68 24.89
C GLN A 25 -40.95 -9.09 25.07
N THR A 26 -40.61 -9.80 26.14
CA THR A 26 -39.25 -10.29 26.38
C THR A 26 -38.84 -11.33 25.34
N LYS A 27 -39.75 -12.24 24.96
CA LYS A 27 -39.50 -13.23 23.89
C LYS A 27 -39.25 -12.57 22.54
N ASP A 28 -40.03 -11.55 22.19
CA ASP A 28 -39.83 -10.79 20.94
C ASP A 28 -38.49 -10.04 20.94
N ILE A 29 -38.14 -9.37 22.04
CA ILE A 29 -36.84 -8.68 22.17
C ILE A 29 -35.68 -9.69 22.03
N VAL A 30 -35.78 -10.86 22.67
CA VAL A 30 -34.76 -11.91 22.56
C VAL A 30 -34.67 -12.43 21.13
N ALA A 31 -35.80 -12.66 20.45
CA ALA A 31 -35.84 -13.11 19.06
C ALA A 31 -35.22 -12.08 18.10
N THR A 32 -35.60 -10.80 18.23
CA THR A 32 -35.04 -9.70 17.43
C THR A 32 -33.55 -9.50 17.70
N SER A 33 -33.10 -9.60 18.95
CA SER A 33 -31.67 -9.47 19.30
C SER A 33 -30.82 -10.58 18.67
N LYS A 34 -31.31 -11.83 18.69
CA LYS A 34 -30.61 -12.96 18.07
C LYS A 34 -30.44 -12.77 16.57
N LEU A 35 -31.46 -12.25 15.89
CA LEU A 35 -31.38 -11.95 14.46
C LEU A 35 -30.27 -10.94 14.17
N TRP A 36 -30.22 -9.84 14.92
CA TRP A 36 -29.16 -8.83 14.77
C TRP A 36 -27.77 -9.37 15.08
N ILE A 37 -27.62 -10.20 16.11
CA ILE A 37 -26.35 -10.85 16.44
C ILE A 37 -25.86 -11.71 15.27
N TYR A 38 -26.73 -12.51 14.65
CA TYR A 38 -26.34 -13.32 13.50
C TYR A 38 -25.99 -12.48 12.27
N ILE A 39 -26.70 -11.38 12.04
CA ILE A 39 -26.36 -10.43 10.96
C ILE A 39 -24.97 -9.85 11.19
N ILE A 40 -24.69 -9.34 12.40
CA ILE A 40 -23.39 -8.75 12.75
C ILE A 40 -22.26 -9.78 12.58
N ILE A 41 -22.45 -11.00 13.08
CA ILE A 41 -21.46 -12.08 12.93
C ILE A 41 -21.22 -12.39 11.45
N GLY A 42 -22.29 -12.51 10.65
CA GLY A 42 -22.16 -12.74 9.20
C GLY A 42 -21.38 -11.62 8.50
N LEU A 43 -21.63 -10.37 8.90
CA LEU A 43 -20.93 -9.20 8.36
C LEU A 43 -19.46 -9.17 8.76
N LEU A 44 -19.14 -9.54 10.00
CA LEU A 44 -17.76 -9.67 10.48
C LEU A 44 -17.00 -10.78 9.73
N VAL A 45 -17.62 -11.94 9.55
CA VAL A 45 -17.03 -13.05 8.78
C VAL A 45 -16.81 -12.62 7.33
N TYR A 46 -17.79 -11.96 6.70
CA TYR A 46 -17.64 -11.44 5.35
C TYR A 46 -16.49 -10.43 5.24
N MET A 47 -16.39 -9.51 6.20
CA MET A 47 -15.30 -8.53 6.23
C MET A 47 -13.94 -9.22 6.33
N MET A 48 -13.82 -10.22 7.20
CA MET A 48 -12.55 -10.87 7.51
C MET A 48 -12.06 -11.79 6.39
N PHE A 49 -12.96 -12.49 5.70
CA PHE A 49 -12.58 -13.46 4.65
C PHE A 49 -12.61 -12.89 3.24
N PHE A 50 -13.41 -11.86 2.96
CA PHE A 50 -13.52 -11.30 1.61
C PHE A 50 -12.96 -9.89 1.51
N LEU A 51 -13.36 -9.00 2.41
CA LEU A 51 -13.03 -7.58 2.29
C LEU A 51 -11.56 -7.30 2.64
N ILE A 52 -11.07 -7.78 3.79
CA ILE A 52 -9.69 -7.57 4.22
C ILE A 52 -8.69 -8.14 3.20
N PRO A 53 -8.79 -9.41 2.76
CA PRO A 53 -7.82 -9.97 1.82
C PRO A 53 -7.80 -9.23 0.47
N SER A 54 -8.97 -8.80 -0.01
CA SER A 54 -9.05 -8.03 -1.26
C SER A 54 -8.41 -6.65 -1.15
N ILE A 55 -8.55 -5.99 -0.01
CA ILE A 55 -7.90 -4.69 0.23
C ILE A 55 -6.39 -4.87 0.34
N ASP A 56 -5.93 -5.88 1.09
CA ASP A 56 -4.51 -6.14 1.30
C ASP A 56 -3.78 -6.44 -0.02
N GLU A 57 -4.39 -7.26 -0.89
CA GLU A 57 -3.87 -7.51 -2.23
C GLU A 57 -3.75 -6.21 -3.04
N LYS A 58 -4.79 -5.37 -3.05
CA LYS A 58 -4.75 -4.09 -3.77
C LYS A 58 -3.69 -3.14 -3.23
N VAL A 59 -3.54 -3.05 -1.91
CA VAL A 59 -2.52 -2.22 -1.27
C VAL A 59 -1.12 -2.72 -1.65
N THR A 60 -0.90 -4.03 -1.62
CA THR A 60 0.38 -4.64 -1.99
C THR A 60 0.77 -4.33 -3.45
N TRP A 61 -0.19 -4.44 -4.38
CA TRP A 61 0.05 -4.07 -5.78
C TRP A 61 0.30 -2.58 -5.96
N MET A 62 -0.47 -1.74 -5.27
CA MET A 62 -0.31 -0.30 -5.31
C MET A 62 1.04 0.14 -4.73
N GLU A 63 1.51 -0.48 -3.65
CA GLU A 63 2.83 -0.23 -3.08
C GLU A 63 3.96 -0.60 -4.05
N LYS A 64 3.82 -1.75 -4.73
CA LYS A 64 4.78 -2.18 -5.75
C LYS A 64 4.86 -1.19 -6.92
N ASP A 65 3.71 -0.75 -7.43
CA ASP A 65 3.66 0.22 -8.53
C ASP A 65 4.22 1.57 -8.09
N LEU A 66 3.85 2.06 -6.91
CA LEU A 66 4.33 3.34 -6.40
C LEU A 66 5.84 3.32 -6.15
N ASN A 67 6.38 2.24 -5.58
CA ASN A 67 7.82 2.07 -5.42
C ASN A 67 8.54 2.07 -6.77
N SER A 68 7.98 1.42 -7.80
CA SER A 68 8.57 1.43 -9.14
C SER A 68 8.64 2.84 -9.72
N VAL A 69 7.56 3.63 -9.57
CA VAL A 69 7.48 5.01 -10.04
C VAL A 69 8.42 5.92 -9.24
N LEU A 70 8.46 5.78 -7.90
CA LEU A 70 9.34 6.58 -7.05
C LEU A 70 10.80 6.33 -7.37
N VAL A 71 11.21 5.06 -7.45
CA VAL A 71 12.58 4.67 -7.82
C VAL A 71 12.92 5.18 -9.22
N GLN A 72 12.00 5.08 -10.19
CA GLN A 72 12.20 5.64 -11.52
C GLN A 72 12.32 7.17 -11.48
N SER A 73 11.51 7.87 -10.70
CA SER A 73 11.53 9.33 -10.58
C SER A 73 12.81 9.84 -9.92
N GLU A 74 13.33 9.16 -8.91
CA GLU A 74 14.61 9.49 -8.28
C GLU A 74 15.76 9.25 -9.25
N ARG A 75 15.76 8.12 -9.97
CA ARG A 75 16.73 7.83 -11.02
C ARG A 75 16.71 8.90 -12.11
N PHE A 76 15.52 9.23 -12.61
CA PHE A 76 15.34 10.27 -13.62
C PHE A 76 15.84 11.62 -13.13
N LYS A 77 15.59 11.98 -11.87
CA LYS A 77 16.05 13.24 -11.26
C LYS A 77 17.58 13.30 -11.16
N LYS A 78 18.24 12.23 -10.70
CA LYS A 78 19.70 12.16 -10.60
C LYS A 78 20.35 12.21 -11.99
N ALA A 79 19.81 11.45 -12.95
CA ALA A 79 20.31 11.48 -14.32
C ALA A 79 20.08 12.86 -14.96
N THR A 80 18.92 13.49 -14.79
CA THR A 80 18.66 14.84 -15.35
C THR A 80 19.65 15.87 -14.80
N ARG A 81 20.09 15.74 -13.53
CA ARG A 81 21.15 16.60 -12.96
C ARG A 81 22.49 16.45 -13.69
N VAL A 82 22.82 15.25 -14.18
CA VAL A 82 24.01 15.01 -15.02
C VAL A 82 23.81 15.67 -16.39
N PHE A 83 22.61 15.67 -16.95
CA PHE A 83 22.39 16.26 -18.27
C PHE A 83 22.31 17.78 -18.25
N ALA A 84 21.72 18.37 -17.21
CA ALA A 84 21.56 19.82 -17.06
C ALA A 84 22.87 20.58 -16.77
N LYS A 85 23.97 19.87 -16.51
CA LYS A 85 25.30 20.46 -16.29
C LYS A 85 26.12 20.63 -17.58
N ASP A 86 25.48 20.53 -18.75
CA ASP A 86 26.15 20.52 -20.06
C ASP A 86 27.31 19.49 -20.13
N ASN A 87 27.10 18.33 -19.49
CA ASN A 87 28.11 17.28 -19.43
C ASN A 87 28.25 16.59 -20.79
N GLN A 88 29.47 16.18 -21.15
CA GLN A 88 29.74 15.47 -22.40
C GLN A 88 28.90 14.20 -22.55
N CYS A 89 28.48 13.57 -21.45
CA CYS A 89 27.58 12.41 -21.48
C CYS A 89 26.24 12.71 -22.18
N ALA A 90 25.70 13.92 -22.07
CA ALA A 90 24.42 14.32 -22.67
C ALA A 90 24.49 14.45 -24.20
N SER A 91 25.69 14.59 -24.77
CA SER A 91 25.90 14.64 -26.22
C SER A 91 25.64 13.30 -26.90
N CYS A 92 25.86 12.19 -26.17
CA CYS A 92 25.77 10.83 -26.70
C CYS A 92 24.63 10.03 -26.07
N HIS A 93 24.42 10.16 -24.76
CA HIS A 93 23.23 9.65 -24.08
C HIS A 93 22.17 10.73 -24.23
N LEU A 94 21.19 10.56 -25.12
CA LEU A 94 20.19 11.58 -25.47
C LEU A 94 18.98 11.60 -24.52
N SER A 95 18.94 10.70 -23.54
CA SER A 95 17.92 10.72 -22.48
C SER A 95 18.50 10.34 -21.12
N PRO A 96 18.08 11.01 -20.04
CA PRO A 96 18.51 10.70 -18.67
C PRO A 96 18.25 9.24 -18.26
N ASP A 97 17.19 8.64 -18.80
CA ASP A 97 16.83 7.26 -18.49
C ASP A 97 17.67 6.21 -19.23
N TYR A 98 18.41 6.56 -20.28
CA TYR A 98 19.13 5.55 -21.07
C TYR A 98 20.55 5.33 -20.53
N LEU A 99 20.78 4.12 -19.97
CA LEU A 99 22.07 3.54 -19.54
C LEU A 99 22.77 4.14 -18.32
N LEU A 100 22.51 5.40 -17.95
CA LEU A 100 23.13 6.01 -16.76
C LEU A 100 22.51 5.53 -15.43
N HIS A 101 21.24 5.16 -15.43
CA HIS A 101 20.50 4.76 -14.22
C HIS A 101 21.02 3.48 -13.52
N ASN A 102 21.69 2.59 -14.26
CA ASN A 102 22.27 1.35 -13.72
C ASN A 102 23.79 1.41 -13.57
N LEU A 103 24.43 2.54 -13.92
CA LEU A 103 25.87 2.66 -13.91
C LEU A 103 26.44 2.40 -12.50
N LEU A 104 25.85 3.00 -11.47
CA LEU A 104 26.29 2.81 -10.08
C LEU A 104 25.92 1.45 -9.48
N MET A 105 24.88 0.79 -9.98
CA MET A 105 24.56 -0.58 -9.57
C MET A 105 25.60 -1.58 -10.09
N LYS A 106 26.12 -1.35 -11.31
CA LYS A 106 27.12 -2.22 -11.93
C LYS A 106 28.56 -1.86 -11.54
N TYR A 107 28.83 -0.58 -11.29
CA TYR A 107 30.14 -0.03 -10.97
C TYR A 107 30.00 0.86 -9.71
N PRO A 108 30.03 0.25 -8.51
CA PRO A 108 29.71 0.96 -7.26
C PRO A 108 30.80 1.95 -6.84
N SER A 109 32.06 1.70 -7.20
CA SER A 109 33.17 2.58 -6.88
C SER A 109 33.56 3.50 -8.04
N PHE A 110 34.15 4.65 -7.71
CA PHE A 110 34.71 5.56 -8.72
C PHE A 110 35.77 4.87 -9.59
N SER A 111 36.61 4.01 -9.00
CA SER A 111 37.60 3.22 -9.74
C SER A 111 36.96 2.28 -10.76
N ASP A 112 35.82 1.67 -10.44
CA ASP A 112 35.11 0.76 -11.36
C ASP A 112 34.56 1.52 -12.56
N ILE A 113 33.99 2.71 -12.33
CA ILE A 113 33.51 3.56 -13.43
C ILE A 113 34.67 4.04 -14.28
N LYS A 114 35.79 4.45 -13.67
CA LYS A 114 36.98 4.87 -14.42
C LYS A 114 37.54 3.74 -15.29
N ALA A 115 37.59 2.52 -14.76
CA ALA A 115 37.99 1.33 -15.52
C ALA A 115 37.01 1.04 -16.66
N PHE A 116 35.70 1.14 -16.40
CA PHE A 116 34.69 1.01 -17.45
C PHE A 116 34.82 2.09 -18.52
N MET A 117 35.02 3.36 -18.16
CA MET A 117 35.15 4.46 -19.10
C MET A 117 36.38 4.30 -20.00
N SER A 118 37.52 3.89 -19.44
CA SER A 118 38.78 3.71 -20.17
C SER A 118 38.86 2.43 -21.01
N VAL A 119 38.25 1.33 -20.57
CA VAL A 119 38.40 0.03 -21.24
C VAL A 119 37.14 -0.38 -22.00
N GLY A 120 35.95 -0.12 -21.44
CA GLY A 120 34.67 -0.50 -22.03
C GLY A 120 34.09 0.61 -22.89
N HIS A 121 33.88 1.79 -22.32
CA HIS A 121 33.22 2.89 -23.00
C HIS A 121 34.06 3.45 -24.16
N GLN A 122 35.35 3.67 -23.97
CA GLN A 122 36.26 4.14 -25.03
C GLN A 122 36.51 3.11 -26.14
N ARG A 123 36.46 1.81 -25.82
CA ARG A 123 36.77 0.75 -26.80
C ARG A 123 35.62 0.47 -27.75
N TYR A 124 34.38 0.65 -27.29
CA TYR A 124 33.17 0.30 -28.06
C TYR A 124 32.37 1.51 -28.53
N TYR A 125 32.59 2.72 -27.99
CA TYR A 125 31.81 3.92 -28.29
C TYR A 125 32.68 5.13 -28.64
N THR A 126 32.04 6.11 -29.30
CA THR A 126 32.58 7.27 -30.05
C THR A 126 33.43 8.29 -29.27
N MET A 127 33.85 8.00 -28.03
CA MET A 127 34.70 8.90 -27.25
C MET A 127 36.16 8.80 -27.71
N THR A 128 36.61 9.79 -28.48
CA THR A 128 37.98 9.88 -29.01
C THR A 128 39.02 10.34 -27.98
N ALA A 129 38.58 10.95 -26.87
CA ALA A 129 39.45 11.40 -25.77
C ALA A 129 38.88 10.97 -24.41
N PRO A 130 39.73 10.66 -23.41
CA PRO A 130 39.26 10.37 -22.05
C PRO A 130 38.68 11.62 -21.38
N ILE A 131 37.58 11.46 -20.67
CA ILE A 131 37.08 12.46 -19.72
C ILE A 131 38.10 12.58 -18.58
N ALA A 132 38.37 13.81 -18.15
CA ALA A 132 39.26 14.07 -17.01
C ALA A 132 38.67 13.47 -15.72
N ASP A 133 39.55 12.96 -14.84
CA ASP A 133 39.11 12.33 -13.58
C ASP A 133 38.25 13.27 -12.72
N GLU A 134 38.54 14.57 -12.73
CA GLU A 134 37.76 15.58 -11.99
C GLU A 134 36.31 15.66 -12.49
N GLU A 135 36.12 15.72 -13.81
CA GLU A 135 34.81 15.77 -14.44
C GLU A 135 34.05 14.45 -14.20
N LEU A 136 34.73 13.31 -14.35
CA LEU A 136 34.14 12.00 -14.05
C LEU A 136 33.71 11.89 -12.58
N LEU A 137 34.48 12.46 -11.65
CA LEU A 137 34.17 12.46 -10.22
C LEU A 137 32.94 13.32 -9.92
N THR A 138 32.74 14.43 -10.64
CA THR A 138 31.52 15.24 -10.51
C THR A 138 30.28 14.49 -10.98
N ILE A 139 30.40 13.69 -12.05
CA ILE A 139 29.32 12.84 -12.56
C ILE A 139 29.01 11.72 -11.56
N TYR A 140 30.04 11.05 -11.05
CA TYR A 140 29.90 10.02 -10.02
C TYR A 140 29.13 10.52 -8.79
N ARG A 141 29.52 11.69 -8.26
CA ARG A 141 28.84 12.33 -7.12
C ARG A 141 27.41 12.78 -7.44
N ALA A 142 27.15 13.17 -8.68
CA ALA A 142 25.81 13.61 -9.08
C ALA A 142 24.81 12.44 -9.21
N LEU A 143 25.32 11.23 -9.49
CA LEU A 143 24.54 10.00 -9.62
C LEU A 143 24.30 9.29 -8.27
N GLN A 144 25.09 9.58 -7.24
CA GLN A 144 24.91 9.06 -5.88
C GLN A 144 23.63 9.61 -5.23
#